data_AF-A0A392TFM4-F1
#
_entry.id   AF-A0A392TFM4-F1
#
_cell.length_a   1.000
_cell.length_b   1.000
_cell.length_c   1.000
_cell.angle_alpha   90.00
_cell.angle_beta   90.00
_cell.angle_gamma   90.00
#
_symmetry.space_group_name_H-M   'P 1'
#
loop_
_entity.id
_entity.type
_entity.pdbx_description
1 polymer ?
#
loop_
_entity_poly.entity_id
_entity_poly.type
_entity_poly.pdbx_seq_one_letter_code
_entity_poly.pdbx_strand_id
1 'polypeptide(L)' 'MNSFAFDIGKVGLSKDLNKLDLRNNKIYGTLPEGLANLR' A
#
# COMPACT_ATOMS: atom_id res chain seq x y z
N MET A 1 -15.84 9.28 6.35
CA MET A 1 -15.13 7.99 6.53
C MET A 1 -14.73 7.53 5.14
N ASN A 2 -13.43 7.45 4.84
CA ASN A 2 -12.99 6.92 3.54
C ASN A 2 -12.97 5.38 3.65
N SER A 3 -13.45 4.70 2.61
CA SER A 3 -13.53 3.24 2.50
C SER A 3 -13.08 2.79 1.12
N PHE A 4 -12.19 3.57 0.49
CA PHE A 4 -11.67 3.23 -0.82
C PHE A 4 -11.04 1.84 -0.77
N ALA A 5 -11.57 0.96 -1.61
CA ALA A 5 -11.22 -0.44 -1.64
C ALA A 5 -10.31 -0.71 -2.84
N PHE A 6 -9.11 -1.22 -2.57
CA PHE A 6 -8.13 -1.51 -3.63
C PHE A 6 -7.20 -2.66 -3.26
N ASP A 7 -6.66 -3.28 -4.30
CA ASP A 7 -5.66 -4.34 -4.22
C ASP A 7 -4.25 -3.72 -4.15
N ILE A 8 -3.58 -3.84 -2.99
CA ILE A 8 -2.25 -3.27 -2.78
C ILE A 8 -1.19 -3.95 -3.65
N GLY A 9 -1.39 -5.22 -4.02
CA GLY A 9 -0.49 -5.98 -4.87
C GLY A 9 -0.39 -5.44 -6.31
N LYS A 10 -1.34 -4.61 -6.72
CA LYS A 10 -1.41 -4.02 -8.08
C LYS A 10 -1.01 -2.54 -8.10
N VAL A 11 -0.60 -1.97 -6.97
CA VAL A 11 -0.18 -0.57 -6.88
C VAL A 11 1.31 -0.47 -7.20
N GLY A 12 1.65 0.30 -8.23
CA GLY A 12 3.03 0.68 -8.49
C GLY A 12 3.53 1.64 -7.42
N LEU A 13 4.54 1.23 -6.64
CA LEU A 13 5.17 2.07 -5.63
C LEU A 13 6.41 2.75 -6.20
N SER A 14 6.60 4.02 -5.86
CA SER A 14 7.79 4.77 -6.24
C SER A 14 9.04 4.17 -5.58
N LYS A 15 10.17 4.18 -6.28
CA LYS A 15 11.48 3.79 -5.72
C LYS A 15 11.95 4.73 -4.61
N ASP A 16 11.50 5.99 -4.63
CA ASP A 16 11.87 7.03 -3.67
C ASP A 16 10.78 7.27 -2.61
N LEU A 17 9.94 6.26 -2.35
CA LEU A 17 8.83 6.36 -1.40
C LEU A 17 9.34 6.45 0.04
N ASN A 18 9.34 7.65 0.62
CA ASN A 18 9.78 7.88 2.00
C ASN A 18 8.66 7.76 3.05
N LYS A 19 7.39 7.85 2.62
CA LYS A 19 6.22 7.77 3.51
C LYS A 19 5.01 7.24 2.76
N LEU A 20 4.28 6.33 3.40
CA LEU A 20 3.03 5.76 2.90
C LEU A 20 1.96 5.83 3.98
N ASP A 21 0.83 6.51 3.73
CA ASP A 21 -0.31 6.56 4.65
C ASP A 21 -1.47 5.75 4.07
N LEU A 22 -1.84 4.69 4.76
CA LEU A 22 -2.87 3.73 4.34
C LEU A 22 -4.13 3.79 5.20
N ARG A 23 -4.18 4.70 6.18
CA ARG A 23 -5.27 4.76 7.16
C ARG A 23 -6.61 5.07 6.50
N ASN A 24 -7.69 4.52 7.07
CA ASN A 24 -9.06 4.71 6.58
C ASN A 24 -9.26 4.27 5.12
N ASN A 25 -8.71 3.13 4.73
CA ASN A 25 -8.98 2.47 3.44
C ASN A 25 -9.30 0.99 3.67
N LYS A 26 -9.96 0.35 2.70
CA LYS A 26 -10.20 -1.10 2.70
C LYS A 26 -9.19 -1.79 1.76
N ILE A 27 -8.05 -2.16 2.31
CA ILE A 27 -6.92 -2.67 1.53
C ILE A 27 -6.94 -4.20 1.55
N TYR A 28 -6.78 -4.82 0.38
CA TYR A 28 -6.74 -6.28 0.23
C TYR A 28 -5.68 -6.69 -0.79
N GLY A 29 -5.51 -8.01 -0.99
CA GLY A 29 -4.52 -8.57 -1.89
C GLY A 29 -3.23 -8.98 -1.19
N THR A 30 -2.18 -9.21 -1.98
CA THR A 30 -0.87 -9.65 -1.47
C THR A 30 0.00 -8.44 -1.16
N LEU A 31 0.67 -8.45 0.00
CA LEU A 31 1.63 -7.42 0.36
C LEU A 31 2.77 -7.39 -0.68
N PRO A 32 3.02 -6.26 -1.37
CA PRO A 32 4.12 -6.15 -2.31
C PRO A 32 5.47 -6.36 -1.63
N GLU A 33 6.40 -7.05 -2.30
CA GLU A 33 7.76 -7.31 -1.80
C GLU A 33 8.49 -6.01 -1.44
N GLY A 34 8.25 -4.92 -2.19
CA GLY A 34 8.81 -3.60 -1.91
C GLY A 34 8.35 -2.99 -0.57
N LEU A 35 7.19 -3.41 -0.03
CA LEU A 35 6.72 -3.01 1.30
C LEU A 35 7.14 -3.98 2.40
N ALA A 36 7.39 -5.24 2.07
CA ALA A 36 7.83 -6.25 3.05
C ALA A 36 9.21 -5.95 3.64
N ASN A 37 10.01 -5.11 3.00
CA ASN A 37 11.38 -4.76 3.40
C ASN A 37 11.50 -3.40 4.12
N LEU A 38 10.38 -2.75 4.46
CA LEU A 38 10.42 -1.50 5.24
C LEU A 38 10.86 -1.82 6.68
N ARG A 39 12.00 -1.24 7.11
CA ARG A 39 12.54 -1.33 8.48
C ARG A 39 12.02 -0.22 9.37
#